data_AF-A0A2D6RMW9-F1
#
_entry.id   AF-A0A2D6RMW9-F1
#
_cell.length_a   1.000
_cell.length_b   1.000
_cell.length_c   1.000
_cell.angle_alpha   90.00
_cell.angle_beta   90.00
_cell.angle_gamma   90.00
#
_symmetry.space_group_name_H-M   'P 1'
#
loop_
_entity.id
_entity.type
_entity.pdbx_description
1 polymer ?
#
loop_
_entity_poly.entity_id
_entity_poly.type
_entity_poly.pdbx_seq_one_letter_code
_entity_poly.pdbx_strand_id
1 'polypeptide(L)'
;MEKKMKKTEKILEIEKKIGEPIENYLKREYEVNRKYTTQIAKYIGTSNSTICRWMKKLKIKTRGILETRFQKGFVKPTKEELNRWYNEERRNTIEIGKELGISAPTISRWMGEYGIKRRDNSESHLPRREFSKPSKKEMEGWYLNEHKGMSEIAKKLGVSTPTVNRLLREYNIPIKTNSESHLPRGFVKPGKNELYNEYVVKRNTMPFLAEKYKVSIGAIRDWLENNNLRRRTASEVNLPEGISKLTKEELERLYFQEGLFLPQIAEKKGLGKTTVVRWFREYGLKNNKERYNDKDYRKKVTDKLIVITGKRPEELIPKDFERVKTSDNISFRSVINWYMRKYKCKSLFGRDKLLEDLYDIDVKDINNKIDSKDKFLNLLKKDKTALKLSAAALSLNGQGYDLEKTIVEVCEGRFKDEKQLHALLLENENEIYNLVQNG
;
A
#
# COMPACT_ATOMS: atom_id res chain seq x y z
N MET A 1 80.26 -36.98 1.77
CA MET A 1 80.28 -36.25 0.49
C MET A 1 79.00 -35.44 0.36
N GLU A 2 79.09 -34.11 0.41
CA GLU A 2 77.92 -33.25 0.16
C GLU A 2 77.46 -33.40 -1.29
N LYS A 3 76.21 -33.80 -1.48
CA LYS A 3 75.60 -33.95 -2.80
C LYS A 3 75.38 -32.57 -3.41
N LYS A 4 76.39 -32.04 -4.11
CA LYS A 4 76.31 -30.75 -4.81
C LYS A 4 75.08 -30.73 -5.73
N MET A 5 74.27 -29.68 -5.61
CA MET A 5 73.09 -29.48 -6.45
C MET A 5 73.51 -29.43 -7.92
N LYS A 6 72.92 -30.28 -8.79
CA LYS A 6 73.10 -30.16 -10.24
C LYS A 6 72.60 -28.79 -10.69
N LYS A 7 73.52 -27.94 -11.17
CA LYS A 7 73.21 -26.59 -11.65
C LYS A 7 72.59 -26.68 -13.04
N THR A 8 71.41 -26.09 -13.22
CA THR A 8 70.80 -25.92 -14.55
C THR A 8 71.46 -24.74 -15.27
N GLU A 9 71.42 -24.69 -16.60
CA GLU A 9 71.96 -23.56 -17.40
C GLU A 9 71.46 -22.20 -16.89
N LYS A 10 70.17 -22.10 -16.56
CA LYS A 10 69.57 -20.91 -15.97
C LYS A 10 70.19 -20.47 -14.64
N ILE A 11 70.68 -21.41 -13.82
CA ILE A 11 71.38 -21.08 -12.56
C ILE A 11 72.76 -20.52 -12.89
N LEU A 12 73.48 -21.12 -13.83
CA LEU A 12 74.81 -20.65 -14.25
C LEU A 12 74.75 -19.25 -14.87
N GLU A 13 73.74 -18.97 -15.69
CA GLU A 13 73.50 -17.64 -16.27
C GLU A 13 73.26 -16.60 -15.17
N ILE A 14 72.44 -16.94 -14.17
CA ILE A 14 72.16 -16.06 -13.02
C ILE A 14 73.40 -15.87 -12.15
N GLU A 15 74.17 -16.92 -11.88
CA GLU A 15 75.43 -16.82 -11.13
C GLU A 15 76.44 -15.92 -11.85
N LYS A 16 76.53 -16.02 -13.19
CA LYS A 16 77.36 -15.13 -14.01
C LYS A 16 76.90 -13.67 -13.93
N LYS A 17 75.58 -13.43 -13.90
CA LYS A 17 75.00 -12.08 -13.78
C LYS A 17 75.21 -11.47 -12.39
N ILE A 18 75.09 -12.26 -11.32
CA ILE A 18 75.23 -11.80 -9.93
C ILE A 18 76.71 -11.71 -9.53
N GLY A 19 77.59 -12.51 -10.14
CA GLY A 19 79.02 -12.56 -9.85
C GLY A 19 79.38 -13.45 -8.64
N GLU A 20 78.45 -14.22 -8.10
CA GLU A 20 78.68 -15.14 -6.99
C GLU A 20 77.77 -16.39 -7.06
N PRO A 21 78.10 -17.49 -6.36
CA PRO A 21 77.23 -18.67 -6.31
C PRO A 21 75.83 -18.35 -5.77
N ILE A 22 74.80 -18.93 -6.38
CA ILE A 22 73.40 -18.62 -6.04
C ILE A 22 73.08 -18.94 -4.58
N GLU A 23 73.77 -19.92 -4.00
CA GLU A 23 73.65 -20.28 -2.59
C GLU A 23 74.08 -19.15 -1.66
N ASN A 24 75.24 -18.54 -1.91
CA ASN A 24 75.77 -17.45 -1.10
C ASN A 24 74.88 -16.22 -1.21
N TYR A 25 74.44 -15.90 -2.43
CA TYR A 25 73.51 -14.81 -2.67
C TYR A 25 72.19 -15.03 -1.91
N LEU A 26 71.58 -16.21 -2.03
CA LEU A 26 70.32 -16.51 -1.34
C LEU A 26 70.48 -16.47 0.18
N LYS A 27 71.56 -17.02 0.74
CA LYS A 27 71.84 -16.94 2.18
C LYS A 27 72.01 -15.48 2.63
N ARG A 28 72.82 -14.69 1.94
CA ARG A 28 73.03 -13.27 2.26
C ARG A 28 71.72 -12.49 2.16
N GLU A 29 71.01 -12.56 1.03
CA GLU A 29 69.82 -11.75 0.83
C GLU A 29 68.65 -12.18 1.72
N TYR A 30 68.50 -13.48 1.98
CA TYR A 30 67.37 -14.01 2.76
C TYR A 30 67.61 -14.01 4.27
N GLU A 31 68.79 -14.44 4.72
CA GLU A 31 69.11 -14.59 6.14
C GLU A 31 69.67 -13.28 6.71
N VAL A 32 70.63 -12.66 6.02
CA VAL A 32 71.31 -11.43 6.48
C VAL A 32 70.47 -10.19 6.16
N ASN A 33 70.11 -9.98 4.89
CA ASN A 33 69.36 -8.81 4.44
C ASN A 33 67.84 -8.95 4.63
N ARG A 34 67.37 -10.12 5.08
CA ARG A 34 65.96 -10.41 5.39
C ARG A 34 64.97 -10.10 4.24
N LYS A 35 65.40 -10.09 2.98
CA LYS A 35 64.53 -9.87 1.81
C LYS A 35 63.54 -11.00 1.61
N TYR A 36 62.31 -10.68 1.19
CA TYR A 36 61.30 -11.69 0.84
C TYR A 36 61.72 -12.47 -0.41
N THR A 37 61.35 -13.74 -0.49
CA THR A 37 61.61 -14.57 -1.67
C THR A 37 61.03 -13.96 -2.95
N THR A 38 59.95 -13.19 -2.86
CA THR A 38 59.36 -12.41 -3.95
C THR A 38 60.23 -11.23 -4.40
N GLN A 39 60.86 -10.51 -3.47
CA GLN A 39 61.79 -9.42 -3.78
C GLN A 39 63.06 -9.95 -4.42
N ILE A 40 63.59 -11.05 -3.87
CA ILE A 40 64.73 -11.78 -4.42
C ILE A 40 64.41 -12.26 -5.85
N ALA A 41 63.23 -12.87 -6.05
CA ALA A 41 62.77 -13.34 -7.35
C ALA A 41 62.68 -12.21 -8.38
N LYS A 42 62.10 -11.05 -7.99
CA LYS A 42 61.99 -9.86 -8.84
C LYS A 42 63.36 -9.34 -9.26
N TYR A 43 64.32 -9.25 -8.33
CA TYR A 43 65.66 -8.74 -8.62
C TYR A 43 66.44 -9.66 -9.58
N ILE A 44 66.37 -10.97 -9.36
CA ILE A 44 67.08 -11.96 -10.18
C ILE A 44 66.40 -12.17 -11.54
N GLY A 45 65.12 -11.81 -11.69
CA GLY A 45 64.35 -12.05 -12.91
C GLY A 45 63.81 -13.48 -13.00
N THR A 46 63.34 -14.03 -11.87
CA THR A 46 62.78 -15.39 -11.80
C THR A 46 61.46 -15.41 -11.01
N SER A 47 60.81 -16.56 -10.92
CA SER A 47 59.58 -16.72 -10.14
C SER A 47 59.86 -17.01 -8.66
N ASN A 48 58.95 -16.57 -7.78
CA ASN A 48 59.03 -16.86 -6.33
C ASN A 48 59.10 -18.37 -6.04
N SER A 49 58.35 -19.18 -6.79
CA SER A 49 58.36 -20.64 -6.67
C SER A 49 59.73 -21.24 -7.01
N THR A 50 60.47 -20.63 -7.93
CA THR A 50 61.84 -21.04 -8.27
C THR A 50 62.80 -20.76 -7.12
N ILE A 51 62.71 -19.58 -6.49
CA ILE A 51 63.51 -19.25 -5.30
C ILE A 51 63.21 -20.21 -4.15
N CYS A 52 61.94 -20.47 -3.84
CA CYS A 52 61.57 -21.43 -2.79
C CYS A 52 62.11 -22.84 -3.07
N ARG A 53 62.07 -23.28 -4.34
CA ARG A 53 62.63 -24.58 -4.74
C ARG A 53 64.14 -24.63 -4.58
N TRP A 54 64.86 -23.56 -4.94
CA TRP A 54 66.30 -23.47 -4.73
C TRP A 54 66.67 -23.46 -3.26
N MET A 55 65.99 -22.67 -2.43
CA MET A 55 66.20 -22.65 -0.98
C MET A 55 65.99 -24.03 -0.35
N LYS A 56 64.93 -24.76 -0.76
CA LYS A 56 64.68 -26.13 -0.29
C LYS A 56 65.80 -27.09 -0.71
N LYS A 57 66.28 -27.02 -1.96
CA LYS A 57 67.39 -27.85 -2.45
C LYS A 57 68.72 -27.55 -1.74
N LEU A 58 68.95 -26.29 -1.39
CA LEU A 58 70.15 -25.81 -0.69
C LEU A 58 70.03 -25.90 0.84
N LYS A 59 68.92 -26.46 1.36
CA LYS A 59 68.63 -26.60 2.80
C LYS A 59 68.67 -25.27 3.57
N ILE A 60 68.34 -24.15 2.91
CA ILE A 60 68.20 -22.85 3.57
C ILE A 60 66.88 -22.84 4.33
N LYS A 61 66.92 -22.60 5.65
CA LYS A 61 65.74 -22.62 6.52
C LYS A 61 64.81 -21.46 6.14
N THR A 62 63.63 -21.78 5.61
CA THR A 62 62.63 -20.74 5.28
C THR A 62 62.02 -20.18 6.55
N ARG A 63 61.94 -18.86 6.63
CA ARG A 63 61.21 -18.11 7.65
C ARG A 63 59.74 -18.51 7.64
N GLY A 64 59.17 -18.69 8.83
CA GLY A 64 57.73 -18.91 8.97
C GLY A 64 56.93 -17.68 8.57
N ILE A 65 55.63 -17.86 8.27
CA ILE A 65 54.71 -16.77 7.86
C ILE A 65 54.73 -15.58 8.85
N LEU A 66 54.97 -15.87 10.13
CA LEU A 66 55.04 -14.87 11.19
C LEU A 66 56.31 -14.03 11.14
N GLU A 67 57.46 -14.67 10.96
CA GLU A 67 58.76 -13.99 10.78
C GLU A 67 58.79 -13.12 9.51
N THR A 68 57.96 -13.45 8.52
CA THR A 68 57.80 -12.63 7.31
C THR A 68 56.80 -11.47 7.46
N ARG A 69 56.03 -11.39 8.54
CA ARG A 69 55.02 -10.33 8.72
C ARG A 69 55.45 -9.23 9.68
N PHE A 70 56.44 -9.47 10.52
CA PHE A 70 56.88 -8.49 11.52
C PHE A 70 57.99 -7.57 11.01
N GLN A 71 58.05 -6.34 11.54
CA GLN A 71 59.11 -5.39 11.25
C GLN A 71 60.48 -5.94 11.69
N LYS A 72 61.57 -5.47 11.07
CA LYS A 72 62.94 -5.89 11.40
C LYS A 72 63.21 -5.63 12.90
N GLY A 73 63.60 -6.68 13.63
CA GLY A 73 63.91 -6.58 15.06
C GLY A 73 62.71 -6.81 15.99
N PHE A 74 61.53 -7.14 15.47
CA PHE A 74 60.40 -7.50 16.31
C PHE A 74 60.69 -8.80 17.08
N VAL A 75 60.68 -8.71 18.41
CA VAL A 75 60.78 -9.85 19.33
C VAL A 75 59.38 -10.19 19.81
N LYS A 76 58.99 -11.47 19.67
CA LYS A 76 57.73 -11.97 20.22
C LYS A 76 57.75 -11.81 21.76
N PRO A 77 56.75 -11.16 22.38
CA PRO A 77 56.68 -11.03 23.84
C PRO A 77 56.74 -12.38 24.55
N THR A 78 57.34 -12.39 25.73
CA THR A 78 57.38 -13.58 26.58
C THR A 78 55.98 -13.88 27.14
N LYS A 79 55.81 -15.08 27.69
CA LYS A 79 54.56 -15.47 28.35
C LYS A 79 54.24 -14.56 29.53
N GLU A 80 55.27 -14.17 30.28
CA GLU A 80 55.18 -13.35 31.48
C GLU A 80 54.76 -11.92 31.13
N GLU A 81 55.35 -11.33 30.10
CA GLU A 81 54.97 -9.99 29.60
C GLU A 81 53.52 -9.96 29.13
N LEU A 82 53.12 -10.96 28.34
CA LEU A 82 51.76 -11.03 27.82
C LEU A 82 50.74 -11.29 28.92
N ASN A 83 51.09 -12.07 29.96
CA ASN A 83 50.26 -12.29 31.12
C ASN A 83 50.11 -11.02 31.97
N ARG A 84 51.21 -10.30 32.22
CA ARG A 84 51.21 -9.02 32.95
C ARG A 84 50.30 -8.00 32.26
N TRP A 85 50.51 -7.75 30.96
CA TRP A 85 49.68 -6.80 30.20
C TRP A 85 48.19 -7.17 30.21
N TYR A 86 47.87 -8.46 30.05
CA TYR A 86 46.49 -8.89 29.88
C TYR A 86 45.72 -9.05 31.21
N ASN A 87 46.34 -9.68 32.21
CA ASN A 87 45.69 -10.04 33.48
C ASN A 87 45.95 -9.01 34.59
N GLU A 88 47.17 -8.50 34.72
CA GLU A 88 47.54 -7.56 35.78
C GLU A 88 47.18 -6.13 35.39
N GLU A 89 47.61 -5.68 34.21
CA GLU A 89 47.33 -4.33 33.69
C GLU A 89 45.95 -4.22 33.01
N ARG A 90 45.20 -5.33 32.93
CA ARG A 90 43.83 -5.43 32.38
C ARG A 90 43.67 -4.93 30.95
N ARG A 91 44.74 -4.87 30.14
CA ARG A 91 44.69 -4.43 28.75
C ARG A 91 43.99 -5.46 27.86
N ASN A 92 43.22 -5.00 26.88
CA ASN A 92 42.60 -5.90 25.91
C ASN A 92 43.57 -6.25 24.76
N THR A 93 43.27 -7.31 23.99
CA THR A 93 44.15 -7.78 22.91
C THR A 93 44.30 -6.78 21.76
N ILE A 94 43.37 -5.83 21.61
CA ILE A 94 43.42 -4.76 20.61
C ILE A 94 44.45 -3.70 21.03
N GLU A 95 44.44 -3.29 22.30
CA GLU A 95 45.38 -2.33 22.87
C GLU A 95 46.82 -2.88 22.84
N ILE A 96 47.00 -4.14 23.25
CA ILE A 96 48.30 -4.82 23.21
C ILE A 96 48.77 -4.92 21.74
N GLY A 97 47.87 -5.29 20.83
CA GLY A 97 48.18 -5.35 19.40
C GLY A 97 48.61 -3.99 18.84
N LYS A 98 47.87 -2.92 19.16
CA LYS A 98 48.18 -1.56 18.70
C LYS A 98 49.57 -1.09 19.16
N GLU A 99 49.95 -1.37 20.40
CA GLU A 99 51.27 -1.02 20.93
C GLU A 99 52.40 -1.81 20.25
N LEU A 100 52.18 -3.10 19.99
CA LEU A 100 53.17 -3.95 19.34
C LEU A 100 53.19 -3.84 17.81
N GLY A 101 52.31 -3.03 17.21
CA GLY A 101 52.15 -2.94 15.76
C GLY A 101 51.59 -4.22 15.12
N ILE A 102 50.76 -4.97 15.85
CA ILE A 102 50.28 -6.31 15.50
C ILE A 102 48.76 -6.40 15.63
N SER A 103 48.13 -7.29 14.86
CA SER A 103 46.69 -7.51 14.94
C SER A 103 46.29 -8.27 16.22
N ALA A 104 45.16 -7.90 16.82
CA ALA A 104 44.59 -8.55 18.01
C ALA A 104 44.41 -10.09 17.88
N PRO A 105 44.08 -10.66 16.71
CA PRO A 105 44.06 -12.11 16.51
C PRO A 105 45.43 -12.78 16.69
N THR A 106 46.52 -12.10 16.33
CA THR A 106 47.88 -12.61 16.53
C THR A 106 48.20 -12.71 18.02
N ILE A 107 47.83 -11.67 18.80
CA ILE A 107 47.95 -11.67 20.26
C ILE A 107 47.13 -12.81 20.86
N SER A 108 45.89 -12.99 20.39
CA SER A 108 44.99 -14.05 20.85
C SER A 108 45.57 -15.45 20.58
N ARG A 109 46.23 -15.64 19.43
CA ARG A 109 46.92 -16.90 19.13
C ARG A 109 48.11 -17.13 20.06
N TRP A 110 48.92 -16.10 20.33
CA TRP A 110 50.04 -16.22 21.28
C TRP A 110 49.59 -16.53 22.70
N MET A 111 48.49 -15.91 23.15
CA MET A 111 47.87 -16.28 24.42
C MET A 111 47.47 -17.76 24.44
N GLY A 112 46.90 -18.28 23.35
CA GLY A 112 46.59 -19.70 23.20
C GLY A 112 47.84 -20.60 23.24
N GLU A 113 48.90 -20.22 22.52
CA GLU A 113 50.19 -20.93 22.53
C GLU A 113 50.84 -20.96 23.93
N TYR A 114 50.69 -19.89 24.72
CA TYR A 114 51.23 -19.80 26.08
C TYR A 114 50.32 -20.36 27.18
N GLY A 115 49.09 -20.79 26.83
CA GLY A 115 48.09 -21.27 27.78
C GLY A 115 47.49 -20.18 28.67
N ILE A 116 47.50 -18.92 28.23
CA ILE A 116 46.89 -17.80 28.94
C ILE A 116 45.38 -17.83 28.66
N LYS A 117 44.56 -18.11 29.68
CA LYS A 117 43.10 -18.11 29.56
C LYS A 117 42.62 -16.72 29.17
N ARG A 118 41.79 -16.65 28.12
CA ARG A 118 41.14 -15.41 27.70
C ARG A 118 40.01 -15.09 28.67
N ARG A 119 39.90 -13.82 29.06
CA ARG A 119 38.73 -13.25 29.73
C ARG A 119 37.50 -13.46 28.87
N ASP A 120 36.36 -13.67 29.51
CA ASP A 120 35.10 -13.73 28.78
C ASP A 120 34.70 -12.34 28.24
N ASN A 121 33.68 -12.29 27.37
CA ASN A 121 33.23 -11.03 26.79
C ASN A 121 32.76 -10.02 27.85
N SER A 122 32.21 -10.47 28.98
CA SER A 122 31.81 -9.59 30.09
C SER A 122 33.01 -8.97 30.81
N GLU A 123 34.04 -9.76 31.10
CA GLU A 123 35.27 -9.37 31.81
C GLU A 123 36.19 -8.50 30.95
N SER A 124 36.12 -8.64 29.63
CA SER A 124 36.90 -7.81 28.69
C SER A 124 36.36 -6.39 28.51
N HIS A 125 35.11 -6.14 28.91
CA HIS A 125 34.45 -4.83 28.83
C HIS A 125 34.29 -4.13 30.18
N LEU A 126 34.81 -4.69 31.29
CA LEU A 126 34.75 -4.03 32.58
C LEU A 126 35.61 -2.75 32.57
N PRO A 127 35.07 -1.59 32.97
CA PRO A 127 35.84 -0.37 33.10
C PRO A 127 36.94 -0.54 34.15
N ARG A 128 38.03 0.25 34.04
CA ARG A 128 39.18 0.23 34.98
C ARG A 128 38.80 0.54 36.44
N ARG A 129 37.61 1.09 36.70
CA ARG A 129 37.10 1.37 38.05
C ARG A 129 36.30 0.18 38.55
N GLU A 130 36.54 -0.20 39.80
CA GLU A 130 35.72 -1.17 40.54
C GLU A 130 34.25 -0.77 40.43
N PHE A 131 33.51 -1.45 39.55
CA PHE A 131 32.08 -1.30 39.47
C PHE A 131 31.48 -1.93 40.73
N SER A 132 31.17 -1.10 41.71
CA SER A 132 30.32 -1.51 42.83
C SER A 132 28.87 -1.53 42.37
N LYS A 133 28.23 -2.69 42.46
CA LYS A 133 26.83 -2.86 42.06
C LYS A 133 25.94 -2.05 43.01
N PRO A 134 25.17 -1.06 42.51
CA PRO A 134 24.31 -0.24 43.36
C PRO A 134 23.19 -1.09 43.98
N SER A 135 22.77 -0.73 45.19
CA SER A 135 21.64 -1.39 45.87
C SER A 135 20.32 -1.10 45.15
N LYS A 136 19.30 -1.95 45.41
CA LYS A 136 17.94 -1.74 44.87
C LYS A 136 17.39 -0.36 45.23
N LYS A 137 17.59 0.09 46.48
CA LYS A 137 17.08 1.37 46.99
C LYS A 137 17.71 2.57 46.25
N GLU A 138 19.00 2.50 45.94
CA GLU A 138 19.68 3.53 45.15
C GLU A 138 19.17 3.57 43.71
N MET A 139 18.98 2.40 43.09
CA MET A 139 18.41 2.30 41.75
C MET A 139 16.98 2.87 41.68
N GLU A 140 16.13 2.56 42.65
CA GLU A 140 14.78 3.13 42.77
C GLU A 140 14.84 4.65 42.99
N GLY A 141 15.74 5.11 43.85
CA GLY A 141 15.99 6.54 44.10
C GLY A 141 16.32 7.29 42.81
N TRP A 142 17.28 6.83 42.04
CA TRP A 142 17.66 7.49 40.79
C TRP A 142 16.59 7.37 39.71
N TYR A 143 15.99 6.19 39.55
CA TYR A 143 15.14 5.89 38.41
C TYR A 143 13.68 6.34 38.59
N LEU A 144 13.10 6.10 39.76
CA LEU A 144 11.71 6.42 40.07
C LEU A 144 11.59 7.81 40.71
N ASN A 145 12.39 8.11 41.74
CA ASN A 145 12.23 9.35 42.51
C ASN A 145 12.89 10.57 41.84
N GLU A 146 14.13 10.41 41.36
CA GLU A 146 14.87 11.49 40.68
C GLU A 146 14.57 11.56 39.18
N HIS A 147 13.81 10.59 38.64
CA HIS A 147 13.44 10.46 37.23
C HIS A 147 14.62 10.41 36.24
N LYS A 148 15.81 9.93 36.65
CA LYS A 148 16.96 9.81 35.75
C LYS A 148 16.74 8.76 34.67
N GLY A 149 17.17 9.06 33.45
CA GLY A 149 17.17 8.10 32.35
C GLY A 149 18.24 7.02 32.52
N MET A 150 18.05 5.85 31.90
CA MET A 150 19.03 4.75 31.99
C MET A 150 20.44 5.17 31.53
N SER A 151 20.53 6.08 30.55
CA SER A 151 21.81 6.62 30.05
C SER A 151 22.52 7.49 31.09
N GLU A 152 21.77 8.30 31.84
CA GLU A 152 22.34 9.15 32.91
C GLU A 152 22.83 8.29 34.08
N ILE A 153 22.06 7.26 34.45
CA ILE A 153 22.46 6.28 35.46
C ILE A 153 23.70 5.52 34.99
N ALA A 154 23.76 5.12 33.72
CA ALA A 154 24.90 4.43 33.13
C ALA A 154 26.17 5.29 33.19
N LYS A 155 26.07 6.57 32.82
CA LYS A 155 27.17 7.55 32.94
C LYS A 155 27.60 7.74 34.39
N LYS A 156 26.66 7.82 35.34
CA LYS A 156 26.94 7.96 36.78
C LYS A 156 27.70 6.75 37.34
N LEU A 157 27.34 5.55 36.91
CA LEU A 157 27.96 4.29 37.34
C LEU A 157 29.21 3.89 36.55
N GLY A 158 29.52 4.61 35.46
CA GLY A 158 30.60 4.25 34.55
C GLY A 158 30.36 2.93 33.79
N VAL A 159 29.10 2.52 33.59
CA VAL A 159 28.72 1.27 32.91
C VAL A 159 27.95 1.54 31.61
N SER A 160 27.66 0.48 30.86
CA SER A 160 26.81 0.55 29.67
C SER A 160 25.32 0.61 30.02
N THR A 161 24.50 1.26 29.19
CA THR A 161 23.03 1.32 29.36
C THR A 161 22.36 -0.07 29.47
N PRO A 162 22.77 -1.11 28.71
CA PRO A 162 22.27 -2.47 28.91
C PRO A 162 22.53 -3.03 30.31
N THR A 163 23.64 -2.64 30.96
CA THR A 163 23.93 -3.02 32.35
C THR A 163 22.89 -2.43 33.30
N VAL A 164 22.53 -1.16 33.11
CA VAL A 164 21.46 -0.51 33.89
C VAL A 164 20.12 -1.19 33.66
N ASN A 165 19.76 -1.52 32.41
CA ASN A 165 18.54 -2.27 32.09
C ASN A 165 18.52 -3.64 32.81
N ARG A 166 19.63 -4.38 32.76
CA ARG A 166 19.77 -5.65 33.47
C ARG A 166 19.56 -5.48 34.98
N LEU A 167 20.14 -4.45 35.61
CA LEU A 167 19.96 -4.17 37.04
C LEU A 167 18.50 -3.81 37.37
N LEU A 168 17.83 -3.02 36.53
CA LEU A 168 16.40 -2.70 36.71
C LEU A 168 15.54 -3.96 36.66
N ARG A 169 15.80 -4.87 35.72
CA ARG A 169 15.12 -6.18 35.65
C ARG A 169 15.41 -7.04 36.86
N GLU A 170 16.68 -7.12 37.26
CA GLU A 170 17.13 -7.92 38.39
C GLU A 170 16.45 -7.48 39.70
N TYR A 171 16.26 -6.17 39.88
CA TYR A 171 15.58 -5.61 41.05
C TYR A 171 14.04 -5.55 40.94
N ASN A 172 13.46 -6.04 39.84
CA ASN A 172 12.04 -5.95 39.51
C ASN A 172 11.51 -4.49 39.53
N ILE A 173 12.31 -3.54 39.05
CA ILE A 173 11.92 -2.14 38.91
C ILE A 173 11.24 -1.97 37.54
N PRO A 174 9.99 -1.46 37.47
CA PRO A 174 9.27 -1.30 36.20
C PRO A 174 10.04 -0.43 35.21
N ILE A 175 10.34 -0.96 34.03
CA ILE A 175 11.09 -0.23 33.00
C ILE A 175 10.12 0.69 32.25
N LYS A 176 10.39 2.00 32.29
CA LYS A 176 9.68 3.01 31.50
C LYS A 176 9.77 2.65 30.03
N THR A 177 8.64 2.72 29.34
CA THR A 177 8.60 2.62 27.87
C THR A 177 9.41 3.76 27.25
N ASN A 178 9.84 3.60 25.99
CA ASN A 178 10.49 4.70 25.25
C ASN A 178 9.61 5.96 25.20
N SER A 179 8.28 5.82 25.20
CA SER A 179 7.35 6.94 25.26
C SER A 179 7.41 7.66 26.62
N GLU A 180 7.53 6.91 27.71
CA GLU A 180 7.59 7.44 29.08
C GLU A 180 8.93 8.08 29.43
N SER A 181 10.03 7.64 28.81
CA SER A 181 11.36 8.22 29.04
C SER A 181 11.52 9.65 28.51
N HIS A 182 10.59 10.11 27.64
CA HIS A 182 10.59 11.46 27.07
C HIS A 182 9.57 12.40 27.72
N LEU A 183 8.86 11.96 28.77
CA LEU A 183 7.88 12.78 29.44
C LEU A 183 8.56 13.94 30.19
N PRO A 184 7.96 15.14 30.22
CA PRO A 184 8.48 16.27 30.99
C PRO A 184 8.65 15.91 32.48
N ARG A 185 9.65 16.51 33.12
CA ARG A 185 9.90 16.31 34.55
C ARG A 185 8.68 16.75 35.37
N GLY A 186 8.17 15.88 36.24
CA GLY A 186 6.97 16.13 37.04
C GLY A 186 5.62 15.87 36.34
N PHE A 187 5.63 15.31 35.12
CA PHE A 187 4.40 14.97 34.41
C PHE A 187 3.61 13.86 35.13
N VAL A 188 2.35 14.13 35.45
CA VAL A 188 1.40 13.14 35.97
C VAL A 188 0.55 12.63 34.81
N LYS A 189 0.59 11.32 34.58
CA LYS A 189 -0.19 10.66 33.53
C LYS A 189 -1.69 10.75 33.83
N PRO A 190 -2.54 11.15 32.87
CA PRO A 190 -3.98 11.19 33.07
C PRO A 190 -4.53 9.80 33.38
N GLY A 191 -5.46 9.73 34.34
CA GLY A 191 -6.12 8.48 34.73
C GLY A 191 -7.07 7.96 33.65
N LYS A 192 -7.49 6.70 33.76
CA LYS A 192 -8.42 6.05 32.81
C LYS A 192 -9.68 6.87 32.56
N ASN A 193 -10.30 7.38 33.62
CA ASN A 193 -11.56 8.12 33.55
C ASN A 193 -11.40 9.47 32.86
N GLU A 194 -10.29 10.17 33.12
CA GLU A 194 -9.96 11.43 32.46
C GLU A 194 -9.73 11.19 30.97
N LEU A 195 -8.94 10.17 30.62
CA LEU A 195 -8.67 9.82 29.24
C LEU A 195 -9.94 9.37 28.50
N TYR A 196 -10.85 8.65 29.17
CA TYR A 196 -12.16 8.30 28.64
C TYR A 196 -13.02 9.53 28.38
N ASN A 197 -13.12 10.45 29.35
CA ASN A 197 -13.90 11.67 29.18
C ASN A 197 -13.35 12.53 28.03
N GLU A 198 -12.04 12.70 27.95
CA GLU A 198 -11.41 13.53 26.92
C GLU A 198 -11.51 12.88 25.53
N TYR A 199 -11.22 11.59 25.40
CA TYR A 199 -11.14 10.92 24.11
C TYR A 199 -12.49 10.39 23.58
N VAL A 200 -13.32 9.84 24.47
CA VAL A 200 -14.59 9.17 24.13
C VAL A 200 -15.75 10.15 24.23
N VAL A 201 -15.90 10.84 25.36
CA VAL A 201 -17.05 11.73 25.61
C VAL A 201 -16.89 13.05 24.85
N LYS A 202 -15.78 13.78 25.07
CA LYS A 202 -15.49 15.06 24.39
C LYS A 202 -14.97 14.89 22.97
N ARG A 203 -14.68 13.66 22.54
CA ARG A 203 -14.16 13.31 21.21
C ARG A 203 -12.89 14.06 20.77
N ASN A 204 -12.05 14.52 21.71
CA ASN A 204 -10.78 15.18 21.41
C ASN A 204 -9.81 14.26 20.64
N THR A 205 -9.22 14.74 19.55
CA THR A 205 -8.34 13.91 18.70
C THR A 205 -7.02 13.57 19.40
N MET A 206 -6.34 12.49 19.00
CA MET A 206 -5.03 12.16 19.58
C MET A 206 -4.00 13.29 19.39
N PRO A 207 -3.94 14.01 18.24
CA PRO A 207 -3.11 15.21 18.11
C PRO A 207 -3.45 16.31 19.13
N PHE A 208 -4.74 16.62 19.33
CA PHE A 208 -5.15 17.61 20.32
C PHE A 208 -4.74 17.20 21.74
N LEU A 209 -4.94 15.93 22.10
CA LEU A 209 -4.52 15.42 23.41
C LEU A 209 -3.00 15.44 23.56
N ALA A 210 -2.26 15.12 22.50
CA ALA A 210 -0.80 15.18 22.49
C ALA A 210 -0.31 16.61 22.78
N GLU A 211 -0.93 17.62 22.16
CA GLU A 211 -0.66 19.03 22.44
C GLU A 211 -1.04 19.42 23.87
N LYS A 212 -2.26 19.08 24.30
CA LYS A 212 -2.78 19.36 25.65
C LYS A 212 -1.86 18.82 26.75
N TYR A 213 -1.40 17.59 26.61
CA TYR A 213 -0.53 16.93 27.60
C TYR A 213 0.96 17.16 27.33
N LYS A 214 1.34 17.89 26.26
CA LYS A 214 2.73 18.10 25.83
C LYS A 214 3.51 16.79 25.67
N VAL A 215 2.87 15.81 25.04
CA VAL A 215 3.44 14.48 24.77
C VAL A 215 3.37 14.15 23.28
N SER A 216 4.02 13.06 22.86
CA SER A 216 3.88 12.59 21.48
C SER A 216 2.51 11.93 21.25
N ILE A 217 2.04 11.92 20.00
CA ILE A 217 0.84 11.17 19.59
C ILE A 217 0.99 9.68 19.92
N GLY A 218 2.22 9.15 19.84
CA GLY A 218 2.56 7.78 20.24
C GLY A 218 2.27 7.52 21.71
N ALA A 219 2.60 8.46 22.61
CA ALA A 219 2.28 8.32 24.03
C ALA A 219 0.76 8.26 24.28
N ILE A 220 -0.03 9.13 23.63
CA ILE A 220 -1.50 9.07 23.72
C ILE A 220 -2.03 7.73 23.23
N ARG A 221 -1.51 7.22 22.11
CA ARG A 221 -1.88 5.91 21.58
C ARG A 221 -1.59 4.80 22.59
N ASP A 222 -0.40 4.79 23.17
CA ASP A 222 -0.01 3.79 24.17
C ASP A 222 -0.90 3.91 25.43
N TRP A 223 -1.30 5.12 25.82
CA TRP A 223 -2.22 5.31 26.95
C TRP A 223 -3.62 4.77 26.66
N LEU A 224 -4.16 4.99 25.45
CA LEU A 224 -5.45 4.44 25.05
C LEU A 224 -5.42 2.90 25.04
N GLU A 225 -4.37 2.31 24.48
CA GLU A 225 -4.19 0.85 24.42
C GLU A 225 -4.06 0.23 25.82
N ASN A 226 -3.20 0.80 26.68
CA ASN A 226 -3.02 0.30 28.06
C ASN A 226 -4.29 0.44 28.93
N ASN A 227 -5.20 1.35 28.58
CA ASN A 227 -6.48 1.53 29.28
C ASN A 227 -7.65 0.77 28.63
N ASN A 228 -7.38 -0.08 27.61
CA ASN A 228 -8.39 -0.80 26.82
C ASN A 228 -9.44 0.13 26.17
N LEU A 229 -9.02 1.33 25.75
CA LEU A 229 -9.88 2.27 25.04
C LEU A 229 -9.74 2.04 23.53
N ARG A 230 -10.85 1.69 22.87
CA ARG A 230 -10.89 1.49 21.41
C ARG A 230 -10.47 2.78 20.70
N ARG A 231 -9.47 2.67 19.84
CA ARG A 231 -9.07 3.76 18.94
C ARG A 231 -10.16 4.02 17.90
N ARG A 232 -10.47 5.30 17.70
CA ARG A 232 -11.30 5.76 16.58
C ARG A 232 -10.58 5.47 15.28
N THR A 233 -11.31 4.87 14.35
CA THR A 233 -10.89 4.70 12.96
C THR A 233 -10.77 6.07 12.29
N ALA A 234 -10.00 6.17 11.19
CA ALA A 234 -9.94 7.39 10.38
C ALA A 234 -11.34 7.88 9.94
N SER A 235 -12.32 6.98 9.88
CA SER A 235 -13.71 7.30 9.58
C SER A 235 -14.45 8.08 10.66
N GLU A 236 -14.11 7.83 11.92
CA GLU A 236 -14.75 8.41 13.10
C GLU A 236 -14.05 9.71 13.54
N VAL A 237 -12.84 9.97 13.03
CA VAL A 237 -12.07 11.20 13.27
C VAL A 237 -12.52 12.33 12.36
N ASN A 238 -12.93 12.02 11.12
CA ASN A 238 -13.33 13.02 10.11
C ASN A 238 -14.84 13.32 10.09
N LEU A 239 -15.57 13.01 11.16
CA LEU A 239 -16.99 13.34 11.24
C LEU A 239 -17.16 14.81 11.63
N PRO A 240 -18.10 15.55 11.01
CA PRO A 240 -18.46 16.89 11.47
C PRO A 240 -18.91 16.88 12.92
N GLU A 241 -18.74 18.02 13.60
CA GLU A 241 -19.13 18.20 14.99
C GLU A 241 -20.64 17.91 15.17
N GLY A 242 -20.98 17.16 16.23
CA GLY A 242 -22.36 16.73 16.50
C GLY A 242 -22.87 15.52 15.70
N ILE A 243 -22.11 14.99 14.73
CA ILE A 243 -22.56 13.84 13.90
C ILE A 243 -21.93 12.53 14.36
N SER A 244 -22.77 11.55 14.69
CA SER A 244 -22.38 10.18 15.02
C SER A 244 -22.37 9.27 13.78
N LYS A 245 -21.67 8.13 13.90
CA LYS A 245 -21.72 7.08 12.89
C LYS A 245 -23.12 6.48 12.81
N LEU A 246 -23.72 6.39 11.62
CA LEU A 246 -25.00 5.71 11.42
C LEU A 246 -24.88 4.25 11.81
N THR A 247 -25.84 3.72 12.57
CA THR A 247 -25.87 2.29 12.87
C THR A 247 -26.18 1.48 11.61
N LYS A 248 -25.92 0.17 11.66
CA LYS A 248 -26.23 -0.72 10.53
C LYS A 248 -27.73 -0.70 10.25
N GLU A 249 -28.55 -0.77 11.28
CA GLU A 249 -30.01 -0.82 11.23
C GLU A 249 -30.57 0.49 10.64
N GLU A 250 -30.01 1.63 11.03
CA GLU A 250 -30.44 2.91 10.48
C GLU A 250 -30.07 3.04 9.00
N LEU A 251 -28.88 2.59 8.62
CA LEU A 251 -28.45 2.60 7.23
C LEU A 251 -29.27 1.62 6.37
N GLU A 252 -29.65 0.46 6.92
CA GLU A 252 -30.54 -0.51 6.28
C GLU A 252 -31.96 0.05 6.12
N ARG A 253 -32.53 0.68 7.15
CA ARG A 253 -33.84 1.33 7.07
C ARG A 253 -33.85 2.39 5.97
N LEU A 254 -32.88 3.30 5.98
CA LEU A 254 -32.80 4.39 5.01
C LEU A 254 -32.63 3.86 3.58
N TYR A 255 -31.84 2.80 3.39
CA TYR A 255 -31.51 2.28 2.06
C TYR A 255 -32.55 1.29 1.51
N PHE A 256 -32.99 0.32 2.30
CA PHE A 256 -33.88 -0.76 1.87
C PHE A 256 -35.36 -0.45 2.08
N GLN A 257 -35.73 0.21 3.20
CA GLN A 257 -37.13 0.48 3.53
C GLN A 257 -37.59 1.83 2.99
N GLU A 258 -36.83 2.89 3.23
CA GLU A 258 -37.13 4.24 2.73
C GLU A 258 -36.69 4.44 1.26
N GLY A 259 -35.91 3.50 0.71
CA GLY A 259 -35.49 3.50 -0.69
C GLY A 259 -34.54 4.63 -1.08
N LEU A 260 -33.86 5.26 -0.11
CA LEU A 260 -32.90 6.34 -0.35
C LEU A 260 -31.60 5.80 -0.94
N PHE A 261 -31.03 6.55 -1.88
CA PHE A 261 -29.71 6.24 -2.42
C PHE A 261 -28.61 6.71 -1.46
N LEU A 262 -27.44 6.07 -1.48
CA LEU A 262 -26.31 6.44 -0.62
C LEU A 262 -25.95 7.95 -0.65
N PRO A 263 -26.00 8.67 -1.79
CA PRO A 263 -25.82 10.12 -1.82
C PRO A 263 -26.93 10.89 -1.08
N GLN A 264 -28.19 10.46 -1.21
CA GLN A 264 -29.32 11.09 -0.52
C GLN A 264 -29.29 10.83 0.97
N ILE A 265 -28.85 9.63 1.38
CA ILE A 265 -28.59 9.32 2.79
C ILE A 265 -27.49 10.23 3.33
N ALA A 266 -26.45 10.49 2.54
CA ALA A 266 -25.36 11.37 2.93
C ALA A 266 -25.86 12.81 3.12
N GLU A 267 -26.61 13.35 2.15
CA GLU A 267 -27.24 14.66 2.24
C GLU A 267 -28.20 14.79 3.42
N LYS A 268 -29.13 13.83 3.58
CA LYS A 268 -30.09 13.75 4.70
C LYS A 268 -29.43 13.75 6.07
N LYS A 269 -28.17 13.31 6.15
CA LYS A 269 -27.42 13.18 7.40
C LYS A 269 -26.27 14.19 7.54
N GLY A 270 -26.12 15.14 6.60
CA GLY A 270 -25.02 16.11 6.62
C GLY A 270 -23.63 15.46 6.47
N LEU A 271 -23.55 14.33 5.77
CA LEU A 271 -22.35 13.52 5.59
C LEU A 271 -21.84 13.62 4.16
N GLY A 272 -20.52 13.41 3.98
CA GLY A 272 -19.96 13.15 2.66
C GLY A 272 -20.42 11.79 2.10
N LYS A 273 -20.75 11.73 0.81
CA LYS A 273 -21.13 10.49 0.09
C LYS A 273 -20.15 9.33 0.32
N THR A 274 -18.85 9.63 0.35
CA THR A 274 -17.79 8.63 0.57
C THR A 274 -17.87 7.98 1.96
N THR A 275 -18.28 8.75 2.99
CA THR A 275 -18.46 8.25 4.35
C THR A 275 -19.58 7.21 4.41
N VAL A 276 -20.73 7.52 3.82
CA VAL A 276 -21.89 6.60 3.76
C VAL A 276 -21.54 5.35 2.94
N VAL A 277 -20.88 5.50 1.78
CA VAL A 277 -20.44 4.36 0.95
C VAL A 277 -19.48 3.44 1.72
N ARG A 278 -18.56 4.01 2.51
CA ARG A 278 -17.64 3.22 3.33
C ARG A 278 -18.37 2.45 4.42
N TRP A 279 -19.27 3.07 5.17
CA TRP A 279 -20.05 2.37 6.19
C TRP A 279 -20.94 1.29 5.60
N PHE A 280 -21.55 1.56 4.46
CA PHE A 280 -22.33 0.57 3.71
C PHE A 280 -21.51 -0.69 3.40
N ARG A 281 -20.25 -0.52 2.97
CA ARG A 281 -19.31 -1.63 2.74
C ARG A 281 -18.84 -2.30 4.04
N GLU A 282 -18.53 -1.51 5.06
CA GLU A 282 -18.07 -1.99 6.37
C GLU A 282 -19.12 -2.91 7.03
N TYR A 283 -20.40 -2.56 6.90
CA TYR A 283 -21.51 -3.37 7.39
C TYR A 283 -21.87 -4.55 6.47
N GLY A 284 -21.12 -4.76 5.39
CA GLY A 284 -21.36 -5.86 4.45
C GLY A 284 -22.64 -5.71 3.63
N LEU A 285 -23.22 -4.51 3.57
CA LEU A 285 -24.44 -4.28 2.79
C LEU A 285 -24.11 -4.33 1.31
N LYS A 286 -24.91 -5.10 0.55
CA LYS A 286 -24.75 -5.24 -0.89
C LYS A 286 -25.67 -4.24 -1.59
N ASN A 287 -25.16 -3.65 -2.67
CA ASN A 287 -25.98 -2.82 -3.55
C ASN A 287 -27.17 -3.65 -4.00
N ASN A 288 -28.38 -3.13 -3.76
CA ASN A 288 -29.61 -3.85 -4.06
C ASN A 288 -29.83 -3.85 -5.58
N LYS A 289 -29.13 -4.70 -6.34
CA LYS A 289 -29.42 -4.94 -7.76
C LYS A 289 -30.83 -5.53 -7.93
N GLU A 290 -31.32 -6.21 -6.89
CA GLU A 290 -32.65 -6.81 -6.81
C GLU A 290 -33.77 -5.79 -6.56
N ARG A 291 -33.46 -4.52 -6.26
CA ARG A 291 -34.48 -3.47 -6.16
C ARG A 291 -35.24 -3.25 -7.47
N TYR A 292 -34.61 -3.57 -8.60
CA TYR A 292 -35.29 -3.54 -9.89
C TYR A 292 -36.17 -4.78 -10.11
N ASN A 293 -36.22 -5.75 -9.20
CA ASN A 293 -37.22 -6.83 -9.22
C ASN A 293 -38.58 -6.35 -8.71
N ASP A 294 -38.60 -5.32 -7.86
CA ASP A 294 -39.81 -4.63 -7.44
C ASP A 294 -40.39 -3.79 -8.59
N LYS A 295 -41.64 -4.08 -8.96
CA LYS A 295 -42.38 -3.41 -10.04
C LYS A 295 -42.64 -1.93 -9.71
N ASP A 296 -42.99 -1.62 -8.46
CA ASP A 296 -43.32 -0.26 -8.03
C ASP A 296 -42.09 0.63 -8.07
N TYR A 297 -40.93 0.09 -7.69
CA TYR A 297 -39.67 0.80 -7.80
C TYR A 297 -39.30 1.09 -9.28
N ARG A 298 -39.45 0.10 -10.18
CA ARG A 298 -39.22 0.33 -11.63
C ARG A 298 -40.16 1.40 -12.16
N LYS A 299 -41.43 1.37 -11.76
CA LYS A 299 -42.43 2.38 -12.14
C LYS A 299 -42.05 3.77 -11.65
N LYS A 300 -41.75 3.93 -10.36
CA LYS A 300 -41.32 5.21 -9.76
C LYS A 300 -40.10 5.83 -10.47
N VAL A 301 -39.11 5.01 -10.83
CA VAL A 301 -37.93 5.50 -11.57
C VAL A 301 -38.31 5.93 -12.98
N THR A 302 -39.22 5.23 -13.64
CA THR A 302 -39.67 5.55 -15.00
C THR A 302 -40.59 6.78 -15.02
N ASP A 303 -41.49 6.92 -14.04
CA ASP A 303 -42.33 8.11 -13.85
C ASP A 303 -41.47 9.37 -13.70
N LYS A 304 -40.35 9.29 -12.96
CA LYS A 304 -39.38 10.39 -12.87
C LYS A 304 -38.76 10.74 -14.23
N LEU A 305 -38.47 9.74 -15.07
CA LEU A 305 -37.93 9.98 -16.42
C LEU A 305 -38.96 10.71 -17.29
N ILE A 306 -40.22 10.31 -17.22
CA ILE A 306 -41.34 10.95 -17.90
C ILE A 306 -41.43 12.43 -17.53
N VAL A 307 -41.40 12.75 -16.24
CA VAL A 307 -41.42 14.14 -15.74
C VAL A 307 -40.23 14.95 -16.28
N ILE A 308 -39.01 14.38 -16.28
CA ILE A 308 -37.81 15.08 -16.75
C ILE A 308 -37.83 15.32 -18.27
N THR A 309 -38.31 14.33 -19.03
CA THR A 309 -38.33 14.40 -20.50
C THR A 309 -39.53 15.14 -21.06
N GLY A 310 -40.59 15.30 -20.26
CA GLY A 310 -41.88 15.87 -20.69
C GLY A 310 -42.63 14.99 -21.70
N LYS A 311 -42.23 13.72 -21.86
CA LYS A 311 -42.80 12.78 -22.83
C LYS A 311 -43.85 11.88 -22.19
N ARG A 312 -44.82 11.43 -22.97
CA ARG A 312 -45.72 10.34 -22.55
C ARG A 312 -44.97 8.99 -22.53
N PRO A 313 -45.44 7.99 -21.76
CA PRO A 313 -44.79 6.67 -21.72
C PRO A 313 -44.55 6.06 -23.11
N GLU A 314 -45.54 6.13 -23.99
CA GLU A 314 -45.50 5.62 -25.36
C GLU A 314 -44.53 6.37 -26.30
N GLU A 315 -44.06 7.55 -25.90
CA GLU A 315 -43.11 8.38 -26.65
C GLU A 315 -41.65 8.16 -26.19
N LEU A 316 -41.44 7.42 -25.10
CA LEU A 316 -40.11 7.10 -24.60
C LEU A 316 -39.37 6.23 -25.59
N ILE A 317 -38.14 6.62 -25.95
CA ILE A 317 -37.24 5.80 -26.77
C ILE A 317 -36.07 5.28 -25.92
N PRO A 318 -35.40 4.16 -26.30
CA PRO A 318 -34.28 3.62 -25.52
C PRO A 318 -33.18 4.64 -25.19
N LYS A 319 -32.96 5.62 -26.08
CA LYS A 319 -31.98 6.69 -25.92
C LYS A 319 -32.28 7.63 -24.74
N ASP A 320 -33.55 7.79 -24.38
CA ASP A 320 -33.98 8.63 -23.25
C ASP A 320 -33.45 8.05 -21.92
N PHE A 321 -33.36 6.72 -21.82
CA PHE A 321 -32.83 6.03 -20.62
C PHE A 321 -31.30 6.15 -20.50
N GLU A 322 -30.58 6.47 -21.58
CA GLU A 322 -29.12 6.56 -21.58
C GLU A 322 -28.59 7.97 -21.31
N ARG A 323 -29.32 8.99 -21.74
CA ARG A 323 -28.84 10.39 -21.75
C ARG A 323 -29.09 11.14 -20.45
N VAL A 324 -30.12 10.78 -19.70
CA VAL A 324 -30.52 11.56 -18.52
C VAL A 324 -29.66 11.17 -17.31
N LYS A 325 -28.80 12.09 -16.87
CA LYS A 325 -28.12 12.02 -15.58
C LYS A 325 -28.87 12.91 -14.60
N THR A 326 -29.39 12.33 -13.52
CA THR A 326 -30.00 13.10 -12.41
C THR A 326 -28.96 13.42 -11.35
N SER A 327 -29.16 14.54 -10.65
CA SER A 327 -28.46 14.89 -9.40
C SER A 327 -28.54 13.77 -8.36
N ASP A 328 -29.67 13.07 -8.32
CA ASP A 328 -29.97 11.94 -7.43
C ASP A 328 -29.17 10.67 -7.76
N ASN A 329 -28.35 10.69 -8.82
CA ASN A 329 -27.51 9.58 -9.25
C ASN A 329 -28.33 8.31 -9.61
N ILE A 330 -29.61 8.51 -10.01
CA ILE A 330 -30.51 7.46 -10.48
C ILE A 330 -30.15 7.13 -11.91
N SER A 331 -29.80 5.88 -12.16
CA SER A 331 -29.49 5.39 -13.51
C SER A 331 -30.77 4.84 -14.14
N PHE A 332 -31.42 5.64 -15.01
CA PHE A 332 -32.55 5.16 -15.83
C PHE A 332 -32.14 3.99 -16.71
N ARG A 333 -30.89 4.01 -17.22
CA ARG A 333 -30.27 2.90 -17.95
C ARG A 333 -30.35 1.57 -17.20
N SER A 334 -30.33 1.58 -15.87
CA SER A 334 -30.43 0.35 -15.09
C SER A 334 -31.81 -0.31 -15.16
N VAL A 335 -32.88 0.46 -15.34
CA VAL A 335 -34.25 -0.06 -15.49
C VAL A 335 -34.37 -0.79 -16.82
N ILE A 336 -34.02 -0.14 -17.94
CA ILE A 336 -34.07 -0.77 -19.27
C ILE A 336 -33.11 -1.98 -19.37
N ASN A 337 -31.92 -1.89 -18.78
CA ASN A 337 -30.98 -3.01 -18.70
C ASN A 337 -31.54 -4.20 -17.90
N TRP A 338 -32.41 -3.97 -16.92
CA TRP A 338 -33.07 -5.05 -16.19
C TRP A 338 -34.03 -5.82 -17.11
N TYR A 339 -34.89 -5.12 -17.87
CA TYR A 339 -35.78 -5.76 -18.86
C TYR A 339 -34.98 -6.50 -19.94
N MET A 340 -33.93 -5.87 -20.48
CA MET A 340 -33.05 -6.51 -21.47
C MET A 340 -32.45 -7.82 -20.96
N ARG A 341 -32.02 -7.88 -19.69
CA ARG A 341 -31.49 -9.11 -19.08
C ARG A 341 -32.57 -10.14 -18.80
N LYS A 342 -33.70 -9.72 -18.23
CA LYS A 342 -34.82 -10.61 -17.86
C LYS A 342 -35.39 -11.32 -19.09
N TYR A 343 -35.57 -10.58 -20.19
CA TYR A 343 -36.16 -11.08 -21.43
C TYR A 343 -35.12 -11.44 -22.51
N LYS A 344 -33.82 -11.34 -22.20
CA LYS A 344 -32.70 -11.63 -23.12
C LYS A 344 -32.85 -10.92 -24.49
N CYS A 345 -33.21 -9.63 -24.45
CA CYS A 345 -33.58 -8.86 -25.65
C CYS A 345 -32.73 -7.59 -25.82
N LYS A 346 -32.81 -7.00 -27.02
CA LYS A 346 -32.18 -5.69 -27.33
C LYS A 346 -32.94 -4.54 -26.65
N SER A 347 -32.35 -3.35 -26.66
CA SER A 347 -32.87 -2.18 -25.94
C SER A 347 -34.27 -1.74 -26.38
N LEU A 348 -34.59 -1.79 -27.68
CA LEU A 348 -35.95 -1.49 -28.18
C LEU A 348 -36.99 -2.44 -27.57
N PHE A 349 -36.80 -3.75 -27.73
CA PHE A 349 -37.65 -4.77 -27.11
C PHE A 349 -37.69 -4.68 -25.58
N GLY A 350 -36.59 -4.26 -24.95
CA GLY A 350 -36.54 -4.05 -23.51
C GLY A 350 -37.41 -2.88 -23.05
N ARG A 351 -37.45 -1.80 -23.84
CA ARG A 351 -38.38 -0.68 -23.64
C ARG A 351 -39.82 -1.12 -23.85
N ASP A 352 -40.08 -1.92 -24.87
CA ASP A 352 -41.42 -2.41 -25.18
C ASP A 352 -41.98 -3.27 -24.04
N LYS A 353 -41.18 -4.22 -23.52
CA LYS A 353 -41.55 -5.00 -22.33
C LYS A 353 -41.71 -4.16 -21.07
N LEU A 354 -41.00 -3.04 -20.97
CA LEU A 354 -41.18 -2.09 -19.88
C LEU A 354 -42.53 -1.38 -19.97
N LEU A 355 -42.94 -0.95 -21.17
CA LEU A 355 -44.23 -0.29 -21.36
C LEU A 355 -45.42 -1.23 -21.14
N GLU A 356 -45.31 -2.46 -21.65
CA GLU A 356 -46.30 -3.51 -21.37
C GLU A 356 -46.40 -3.78 -19.87
N ASP A 357 -45.26 -3.95 -19.17
CA ASP A 357 -45.27 -4.30 -17.73
C ASP A 357 -45.72 -3.12 -16.85
N LEU A 358 -45.26 -1.89 -17.09
CA LEU A 358 -45.44 -0.79 -16.14
C LEU A 358 -46.66 0.09 -16.42
N TYR A 359 -47.19 0.10 -17.64
CA TYR A 359 -48.27 0.99 -18.06
C TYR A 359 -49.38 0.28 -18.85
N ASP A 360 -49.31 -1.04 -19.00
CA ASP A 360 -50.28 -1.85 -19.74
C ASP A 360 -50.49 -1.35 -21.19
N ILE A 361 -49.44 -0.79 -21.81
CA ILE A 361 -49.49 -0.29 -23.19
C ILE A 361 -49.17 -1.43 -24.15
N ASP A 362 -50.09 -1.74 -25.07
CA ASP A 362 -49.80 -2.66 -26.16
C ASP A 362 -48.85 -1.98 -27.16
N VAL A 363 -47.63 -2.50 -27.24
CA VAL A 363 -46.58 -1.99 -28.09
C VAL A 363 -46.91 -2.18 -29.58
N LYS A 364 -47.77 -3.15 -29.92
CA LYS A 364 -48.27 -3.31 -31.29
C LYS A 364 -48.95 -2.03 -31.76
N ASP A 365 -49.70 -1.36 -30.89
CA ASP A 365 -50.39 -0.11 -31.21
C ASP A 365 -49.40 1.04 -31.45
N ILE A 366 -48.30 1.08 -30.70
CA ILE A 366 -47.22 2.06 -30.91
C ILE A 366 -46.55 1.85 -32.27
N ASN A 367 -46.22 0.61 -32.62
CA ASN A 367 -45.53 0.30 -33.88
C ASN A 367 -46.43 0.48 -35.10
N ASN A 368 -47.76 0.44 -34.91
CA ASN A 368 -48.75 0.70 -35.94
C ASN A 368 -49.01 2.20 -36.18
N LYS A 369 -48.45 3.11 -35.37
CA LYS A 369 -48.57 4.55 -35.60
C LYS A 369 -47.88 4.98 -36.90
N ILE A 370 -48.59 5.80 -37.66
CA ILE A 370 -48.19 6.34 -38.95
C ILE A 370 -47.54 7.70 -38.68
N ASP A 371 -46.22 7.70 -38.61
CA ASP A 371 -45.38 8.86 -38.33
C ASP A 371 -44.49 9.26 -39.52
N SER A 372 -44.59 8.55 -40.64
CA SER A 372 -43.82 8.84 -41.85
C SER A 372 -44.65 8.65 -43.13
N LYS A 373 -44.25 9.38 -44.17
CA LYS A 373 -44.73 9.25 -45.55
C LYS A 373 -44.78 7.79 -46.02
N ASP A 374 -43.70 7.03 -45.81
CA ASP A 374 -43.63 5.63 -46.26
C ASP A 374 -44.64 4.73 -45.55
N LYS A 375 -44.80 4.90 -44.23
CA LYS A 375 -45.81 4.13 -43.47
C LYS A 375 -47.22 4.49 -43.89
N PHE A 376 -47.47 5.78 -44.17
CA PHE A 376 -48.75 6.25 -44.65
C PHE A 376 -49.09 5.65 -46.02
N LEU A 377 -48.20 5.77 -47.00
CA LEU A 377 -48.41 5.18 -48.32
C LEU A 377 -48.54 3.65 -48.26
N ASN A 378 -47.79 2.98 -47.38
CA ASN A 378 -47.95 1.53 -47.16
C ASN A 378 -49.28 1.17 -46.51
N LEU A 379 -49.84 2.01 -45.64
CA LEU A 379 -51.22 1.85 -45.15
C LEU A 379 -52.19 1.91 -46.32
N LEU A 380 -52.12 2.96 -47.14
CA LEU A 380 -53.05 3.18 -48.25
C LEU A 380 -52.99 2.06 -49.31
N LYS A 381 -51.80 1.48 -49.54
CA LYS A 381 -51.65 0.31 -50.42
C LYS A 381 -52.36 -0.95 -49.88
N LYS A 382 -52.45 -1.09 -48.56
CA LYS A 382 -53.06 -2.27 -47.90
C LYS A 382 -54.55 -2.09 -47.66
N ASP A 383 -54.99 -0.87 -47.36
CA ASP A 383 -56.36 -0.55 -47.01
C ASP A 383 -57.01 0.31 -48.09
N LYS A 384 -57.80 -0.34 -48.96
CA LYS A 384 -58.51 0.33 -50.06
C LYS A 384 -59.55 1.34 -49.56
N THR A 385 -60.11 1.15 -48.37
CA THR A 385 -61.09 2.08 -47.79
C THR A 385 -60.40 3.36 -47.37
N ALA A 386 -59.27 3.24 -46.64
CA ALA A 386 -58.45 4.39 -46.25
C ALA A 386 -57.93 5.15 -47.48
N LEU A 387 -57.51 4.45 -48.55
CA LEU A 387 -57.10 5.06 -49.82
C LEU A 387 -58.22 5.88 -50.47
N LYS A 388 -59.43 5.32 -50.58
CA LYS A 388 -60.58 6.00 -51.19
C LYS A 388 -61.01 7.23 -50.38
N LEU A 389 -61.07 7.10 -49.07
CA LEU A 389 -61.41 8.22 -48.18
C LEU A 389 -60.35 9.33 -48.27
N SER A 390 -59.06 8.96 -48.33
CA SER A 390 -57.95 9.91 -48.47
C SER A 390 -58.03 10.70 -49.79
N ALA A 391 -58.32 10.01 -50.90
CA ALA A 391 -58.50 10.64 -52.20
C ALA A 391 -59.74 11.54 -52.25
N ALA A 392 -60.84 11.11 -51.62
CA ALA A 392 -62.06 11.92 -51.50
C ALA A 392 -61.81 13.19 -50.67
N ALA A 393 -61.08 13.08 -49.55
CA ALA A 393 -60.70 14.22 -48.73
C ALA A 393 -59.88 15.26 -49.52
N LEU A 394 -58.90 14.82 -50.32
CA LEU A 394 -58.09 15.68 -51.19
C LEU A 394 -58.95 16.37 -52.28
N SER A 395 -59.91 15.65 -52.85
CA SER A 395 -60.80 16.19 -53.90
C SER A 395 -61.72 17.31 -53.41
N LEU A 396 -61.96 17.41 -52.10
CA LEU A 396 -62.78 18.45 -51.49
C LEU A 396 -62.03 19.76 -51.20
N ASN A 397 -60.75 19.88 -51.64
CA ASN A 397 -59.96 21.12 -51.65
C ASN A 397 -60.05 21.97 -50.36
N GLY A 398 -59.82 21.33 -49.21
CA GLY A 398 -59.85 21.97 -47.89
C GLY A 398 -61.19 21.89 -47.14
N GLN A 399 -62.24 21.32 -47.75
CA GLN A 399 -63.52 21.03 -47.08
C GLN A 399 -63.62 19.58 -46.59
N GLY A 400 -62.56 18.79 -46.68
CA GLY A 400 -62.53 17.36 -46.33
C GLY A 400 -62.45 17.03 -44.84
N TYR A 401 -62.66 17.99 -43.94
CA TYR A 401 -62.41 17.82 -42.49
C TYR A 401 -63.20 16.65 -41.88
N ASP A 402 -64.48 16.49 -42.25
CA ASP A 402 -65.31 15.38 -41.76
C ASP A 402 -64.80 14.02 -42.26
N LEU A 403 -64.24 13.97 -43.48
CA LEU A 403 -63.63 12.75 -44.02
C LEU A 403 -62.29 12.46 -43.34
N GLU A 404 -61.47 13.47 -43.07
CA GLU A 404 -60.21 13.31 -42.34
C GLU A 404 -60.47 12.75 -40.93
N LYS A 405 -61.47 13.30 -40.24
CA LYS A 405 -61.92 12.77 -38.95
C LYS A 405 -62.38 11.31 -39.07
N THR A 406 -63.18 11.00 -40.08
CA THR A 406 -63.62 9.62 -40.36
C THR A 406 -62.43 8.69 -40.61
N ILE A 407 -61.39 9.13 -41.34
CA ILE A 407 -60.17 8.34 -41.58
C ILE A 407 -59.43 8.09 -40.26
N VAL A 408 -59.32 9.09 -39.38
CA VAL A 408 -58.68 8.94 -38.07
C VAL A 408 -59.43 7.90 -37.21
N GLU A 409 -60.77 7.94 -37.22
CA GLU A 409 -61.63 7.00 -36.50
C GLU A 409 -61.52 5.57 -37.06
N VAL A 410 -61.61 5.41 -38.39
CA VAL A 410 -61.50 4.10 -39.07
C VAL A 410 -60.11 3.50 -38.92
N CYS A 411 -59.06 4.32 -38.87
CA CYS A 411 -57.69 3.87 -38.68
C CYS A 411 -57.30 3.68 -37.19
N GLU A 412 -58.28 3.60 -36.28
CA GLU A 412 -58.11 3.22 -34.86
C GLU A 412 -56.98 3.98 -34.13
N GLY A 413 -56.83 5.29 -34.39
CA GLY A 413 -55.82 6.10 -33.70
C GLY A 413 -54.37 5.86 -34.17
N ARG A 414 -54.16 5.31 -35.37
CA ARG A 414 -52.83 5.21 -35.99
C ARG A 414 -52.21 6.57 -36.33
N PHE A 415 -53.02 7.63 -36.39
CA PHE A 415 -52.56 9.01 -36.54
C PHE A 415 -52.52 9.72 -35.18
N LYS A 416 -51.54 10.62 -34.99
CA LYS A 416 -51.36 11.41 -33.77
C LYS A 416 -52.54 12.34 -33.53
N ASP A 417 -52.96 13.03 -34.58
CA ASP A 417 -54.07 13.97 -34.62
C ASP A 417 -54.50 14.19 -36.08
N GLU A 418 -55.66 14.83 -36.29
CA GLU A 418 -56.18 15.17 -37.62
C GLU A 418 -55.22 16.05 -38.42
N LYS A 419 -54.49 16.96 -37.75
CA LYS A 419 -53.52 17.84 -38.41
C LYS A 419 -52.36 17.06 -39.03
N GLN A 420 -51.90 16.01 -38.36
CA GLN A 420 -50.87 15.14 -38.89
C GLN A 420 -51.37 14.39 -40.13
N LEU A 421 -52.59 13.86 -40.09
CA LEU A 421 -53.20 13.22 -41.25
C LEU A 421 -53.32 14.20 -42.41
N HIS A 422 -53.82 15.41 -42.16
CA HIS A 422 -53.95 16.47 -43.16
C HIS A 422 -52.62 16.80 -43.83
N ALA A 423 -51.56 16.98 -43.04
CA ALA A 423 -50.21 17.23 -43.56
C ALA A 423 -49.70 16.07 -44.44
N LEU A 424 -49.92 14.82 -44.00
CA LEU A 424 -49.55 13.64 -44.78
C LEU A 424 -50.36 13.51 -46.08
N LEU A 425 -51.63 13.89 -46.08
CA LEU A 425 -52.47 13.91 -47.29
C LEU A 425 -51.91 14.90 -48.32
N LEU A 426 -51.66 16.14 -47.90
CA LEU A 426 -51.13 17.19 -48.79
C LEU A 426 -49.73 16.86 -49.31
N GLU A 427 -48.84 16.34 -48.45
CA GLU A 427 -47.47 15.97 -48.86
C GLU A 427 -47.44 14.83 -49.89
N ASN A 428 -48.51 14.03 -49.98
CA ASN A 428 -48.56 12.80 -50.77
C ASN A 428 -49.69 12.80 -51.82
N GLU A 429 -50.21 13.97 -52.17
CA GLU A 429 -51.37 14.12 -53.06
C GLU A 429 -51.20 13.36 -54.38
N ASN A 430 -50.07 13.57 -55.08
CA ASN A 430 -49.80 12.94 -56.37
C ASN A 430 -49.70 11.41 -56.26
N GLU A 431 -49.04 10.90 -55.23
CA GLU A 431 -48.90 9.46 -54.99
C GLU A 431 -50.24 8.81 -54.65
N ILE A 432 -51.10 9.50 -53.89
CA ILE A 432 -52.45 9.03 -53.58
C ILE A 432 -53.27 8.91 -54.85
N TYR A 433 -53.31 9.93 -55.70
CA TYR A 433 -54.03 9.86 -56.98
C TYR A 433 -53.48 8.76 -57.89
N ASN A 434 -52.15 8.61 -57.96
CA ASN A 434 -51.52 7.52 -58.72
C ASN A 434 -51.92 6.14 -58.18
N LEU A 435 -52.04 5.96 -56.86
CA LEU A 435 -52.49 4.70 -56.27
C LEU A 435 -53.96 4.40 -56.61
N VAL A 436 -54.81 5.42 -56.67
CA VAL A 436 -56.24 5.28 -57.03
C VAL A 436 -56.42 4.94 -58.52
N GLN A 437 -55.61 5.51 -59.41
CA GLN A 437 -55.70 5.23 -60.85
C GLN A 437 -55.19 3.82 -61.21
N ASN A 438 -54.31 3.25 -60.39
CA ASN A 438 -53.62 1.98 -60.68
C ASN A 438 -54.19 0.74 -59.97
N GLY A 439 -55.26 0.83 -59.17
CA GLY A 439 -55.79 -0.33 -58.40
C GLY A 439 -57.19 -0.15 -57.83
#